data_AF-A0A847KJF9-F1
#
_entry.id   AF-A0A847KJF9-F1
#
_cell.length_a   1.000
_cell.length_b   1.000
_cell.length_c   1.000
_cell.angle_alpha   90.00
_cell.angle_beta   90.00
_cell.angle_gamma   90.00
#
_symmetry.space_group_name_H-M   'P 1'
#
loop_
_entity.id
_entity.type
_entity.pdbx_description
1 polymer ?
#
loop_
_entity_poly.entity_id
_entity_poly.type
_entity_poly.pdbx_seq_one_letter_code
_entity_poly.pdbx_strand_id
1 'polypeptide(L)'
;APTTPPATDTALSVLRQIAALIAQAEADGRITPGIAQALSAPVQEALAAVARDYGAISACGTLTAFANLVEAQDGKAIPTDLAASLLTLAARATSLLPCA
;
A
#
# COMPACT_ATOMS: atom_id res chain seq x y z
N ALA A 1 -28.46 -10.23 9.11
CA ALA A 1 -27.32 -10.87 8.43
C ALA A 1 -26.06 -10.43 9.15
N PRO A 2 -25.08 -11.31 9.42
CA PRO A 2 -23.82 -10.85 9.98
C PRO A 2 -23.13 -10.04 8.89
N THR A 3 -23.06 -8.73 9.06
CA THR A 3 -22.34 -7.84 8.14
C THR A 3 -20.86 -8.08 8.36
N THR A 4 -20.28 -9.00 7.61
CA THR A 4 -18.84 -9.00 7.33
C THR A 4 -18.44 -7.55 7.09
N PRO A 5 -17.39 -7.00 7.74
CA PRO A 5 -16.92 -5.66 7.39
C PRO A 5 -16.78 -5.63 5.87
N PRO A 6 -17.31 -4.60 5.18
CA PRO A 6 -17.21 -4.54 3.74
C PRO A 6 -15.73 -4.73 3.37
N ALA A 7 -15.43 -5.52 2.35
CA ALA A 7 -14.03 -5.81 1.95
C ALA A 7 -13.18 -4.53 1.82
N THR A 8 -13.83 -3.42 1.50
CA THR A 8 -13.37 -2.03 1.52
C THR A 8 -12.81 -1.55 2.87
N ASP A 9 -13.46 -1.83 4.01
CA ASP A 9 -12.96 -1.47 5.35
C ASP A 9 -11.67 -2.24 5.66
N THR A 10 -11.62 -3.51 5.25
CA THR A 10 -10.43 -4.33 5.40
C THR A 10 -9.31 -3.81 4.49
N ALA A 11 -9.61 -3.43 3.25
CA ALA A 11 -8.65 -2.84 2.32
C ALA A 11 -8.09 -1.51 2.86
N LEU A 12 -8.95 -0.63 3.40
CA LEU A 12 -8.52 0.61 4.07
C LEU A 12 -7.61 0.33 5.25
N SER A 13 -7.92 -0.68 6.07
CA SER A 13 -7.08 -1.10 7.20
C SER A 13 -5.69 -1.54 6.72
N VAL A 14 -5.62 -2.36 5.67
CA VAL A 14 -4.35 -2.81 5.07
C VAL A 14 -3.55 -1.64 4.50
N LEU A 15 -4.18 -0.73 3.76
CA LEU A 15 -3.53 0.46 3.20
C LEU A 15 -2.96 1.39 4.29
N ARG A 16 -3.70 1.59 5.40
CA ARG A 16 -3.18 2.32 6.56
C ARG A 16 -1.99 1.62 7.19
N GLN A 17 -2.01 0.29 7.21
CA GLN A 17 -0.90 -0.52 7.73
C GLN A 17 0.36 -0.37 6.86
N ILE A 18 0.21 -0.32 5.53
CA ILE A 18 1.31 0.00 4.60
C ILE A 18 1.89 1.38 4.90
N ALA A 19 1.03 2.41 5.05
CA ALA A 19 1.48 3.76 5.36
C ALA A 19 2.25 3.84 6.69
N ALA A 20 1.78 3.13 7.72
CA ALA A 20 2.46 3.05 9.00
C ALA A 20 3.83 2.35 8.91
N LEU A 21 3.94 1.29 8.10
CA LEU A 21 5.19 0.58 7.85
C LEU A 21 6.22 1.45 7.14
N ILE A 22 5.79 2.26 6.17
CA ILE A 22 6.66 3.22 5.48
C ILE A 22 7.17 4.28 6.47
N ALA A 23 6.28 4.85 7.29
CA ALA A 23 6.66 5.86 8.28
C ALA A 23 7.60 5.30 9.35
N GLN A 24 7.39 4.06 9.81
CA GLN A 24 8.33 3.39 10.72
C GLN A 24 9.67 3.13 10.06
N ALA A 25 9.70 2.63 8.82
CA ALA A 25 10.94 2.39 8.11
C ALA A 25 11.75 3.67 7.89
N GLU A 26 11.09 4.81 7.65
CA GLU A 26 11.75 6.12 7.59
C GLU A 26 12.30 6.53 8.96
N ALA A 27 11.49 6.42 10.02
CA ALA A 27 11.88 6.77 11.39
C ALA A 27 13.05 5.92 11.90
N ASP A 28 13.09 4.64 11.55
CA ASP A 28 14.15 3.69 11.86
C ASP A 28 15.39 3.88 10.95
N GLY A 29 15.34 4.79 9.97
CA GLY A 29 16.42 5.04 9.02
C GLY A 29 16.67 3.91 8.02
N ARG A 30 15.72 2.98 7.87
CA ARG A 30 15.79 1.84 6.94
C ARG A 30 15.58 2.26 5.49
N ILE A 31 14.87 3.36 5.26
CA ILE A 31 14.68 4.00 3.97
C ILE A 31 14.93 5.51 4.11
N THR A 32 15.25 6.18 3.00
CA THR A 32 15.43 7.63 3.01
C THR A 32 14.08 8.36 2.96
N PRO A 33 13.99 9.62 3.43
CA PRO A 33 12.76 10.42 3.34
C PRO A 33 12.23 10.55 1.90
N GLY A 34 13.12 10.60 0.90
CA GLY A 34 12.72 10.64 -0.50
C GLY A 34 12.02 9.36 -0.97
N ILE A 35 12.50 8.19 -0.51
CA ILE A 35 11.84 6.90 -0.79
C ILE A 35 10.53 6.79 -0.03
N ALA A 36 10.49 7.24 1.23
CA ALA A 36 9.27 7.26 2.02
C ALA A 36 8.18 8.14 1.39
N GLN A 37 8.53 9.32 0.87
CA GLN A 37 7.63 10.19 0.11
C GLN A 37 7.15 9.51 -1.18
N ALA A 38 8.06 8.90 -1.95
CA ALA A 38 7.71 8.21 -3.19
C ALA A 38 6.76 7.01 -2.97
N LEU A 39 6.93 6.30 -1.85
CA LEU A 39 6.07 5.17 -1.45
C LEU A 39 4.73 5.62 -0.85
N SER A 40 4.72 6.70 -0.07
CA SER A 40 3.51 7.17 0.63
C SER A 40 2.51 7.85 -0.29
N ALA A 41 2.97 8.54 -1.35
CA ALA A 41 2.09 9.18 -2.32
C ALA A 41 1.05 8.23 -2.95
N PRO A 42 1.43 7.09 -3.59
CA PRO A 42 0.44 6.17 -4.16
C PRO A 42 -0.43 5.50 -3.11
N VAL A 43 0.07 5.28 -1.88
CA VAL A 43 -0.72 4.71 -0.78
C VAL A 43 -1.81 5.67 -0.30
N GLN A 44 -1.50 6.98 -0.21
CA GLN A 44 -2.48 8.00 0.13
C GLN A 44 -3.54 8.16 -0.97
N GLU A 45 -3.13 8.09 -2.24
CA GLU A 45 -4.05 8.13 -3.37
C GLU A 45 -4.99 6.91 -3.37
N ALA A 46 -4.46 5.71 -3.13
CA ALA A 46 -5.25 4.50 -2.96
C ALA A 46 -6.23 4.61 -1.78
N LEU A 47 -5.79 5.14 -0.63
CA LEU A 47 -6.66 5.40 0.53
C LEU A 47 -7.82 6.34 0.17
N ALA A 48 -7.54 7.43 -0.53
CA ALA A 48 -8.55 8.39 -0.97
C ALA A 48 -9.52 7.77 -1.99
N ALA A 49 -9.02 6.97 -2.94
CA ALA A 49 -9.83 6.30 -3.96
C ALA A 49 -10.79 5.27 -3.33
N VAL A 50 -10.29 4.47 -2.39
CA VAL A 50 -11.10 3.48 -1.66
C VAL A 50 -12.15 4.17 -0.77
N ALA A 51 -11.80 5.29 -0.14
CA ALA A 51 -12.70 6.03 0.75
C ALA A 51 -13.82 6.81 0.02
N ARG A 52 -13.59 7.27 -1.21
CA ARG A 52 -14.56 8.13 -1.92
C ARG A 52 -15.71 7.37 -2.57
N ASP A 53 -15.46 6.21 -3.18
CA ASP A 53 -16.49 5.63 -4.07
C ASP A 53 -16.37 4.13 -4.35
N TYR A 54 -15.63 3.36 -3.53
CA TYR A 54 -15.24 2.00 -3.91
C TYR A 54 -14.53 1.97 -5.28
N GLY A 55 -13.79 3.04 -5.60
CA GLY A 55 -13.06 3.24 -6.85
C GLY A 55 -11.89 2.27 -6.95
N ALA A 56 -12.21 0.98 -7.04
CA ALA A 56 -11.29 -0.13 -7.04
C ALA A 56 -10.30 0.06 -8.18
N ILE A 57 -10.77 0.36 -9.39
CA ILE A 57 -9.91 0.51 -10.57
C ILE A 57 -8.78 1.55 -10.35
N SER A 58 -9.09 2.73 -9.82
CA SER A 58 -8.07 3.76 -9.51
C SER A 58 -7.14 3.33 -8.38
N ALA A 59 -7.67 2.67 -7.34
CA ALA A 59 -6.88 2.11 -6.25
C ALA A 59 -5.97 0.95 -6.71
N CYS A 60 -6.40 0.15 -7.68
CA CYS A 60 -5.63 -0.96 -8.25
C CYS A 60 -4.48 -0.44 -9.10
N GLY A 61 -4.71 0.60 -9.91
CA GLY A 61 -3.66 1.26 -10.69
C GLY A 61 -2.57 1.86 -9.80
N THR A 62 -2.96 2.54 -8.72
CA THR A 62 -2.02 3.10 -7.74
C THR A 62 -1.30 2.04 -6.92
N LEU A 63 -1.99 0.97 -6.51
CA LEU A 63 -1.37 -0.17 -5.83
C LEU A 63 -0.37 -0.92 -6.73
N THR A 64 -0.66 -1.02 -8.04
CA THR A 64 0.27 -1.60 -9.01
C THR A 64 1.50 -0.73 -9.19
N ALA A 65 1.32 0.60 -9.30
CA ALA A 65 2.44 1.53 -9.37
C ALA A 65 3.30 1.49 -8.09
N PHE A 66 2.65 1.38 -6.92
CA PHE A 66 3.32 1.17 -5.64
C PHE A 66 4.15 -0.12 -5.63
N ALA A 67 3.56 -1.26 -6.03
CA ALA A 67 4.26 -2.54 -6.09
C ALA A 67 5.48 -2.48 -7.02
N ASN A 68 5.31 -1.93 -8.24
CA ASN A 68 6.40 -1.75 -9.19
C ASN A 68 7.53 -0.89 -8.61
N LEU A 69 7.20 0.16 -7.85
CA LEU A 69 8.20 1.01 -7.21
C LEU A 69 8.94 0.26 -6.11
N VAL A 70 8.23 -0.52 -5.29
CA VAL A 70 8.84 -1.37 -4.25
C VAL A 70 9.78 -2.39 -4.88
N GLU A 71 9.35 -3.11 -5.92
CA GLU A 71 10.19 -4.07 -6.65
C GLU A 71 11.42 -3.42 -7.29
N ALA A 72 11.27 -2.21 -7.87
CA ALA A 72 12.39 -1.50 -8.49
C ALA A 72 13.49 -1.09 -7.48
N GLN A 73 13.08 -0.82 -6.23
CA GLN A 73 13.93 -0.35 -5.14
C GLN A 73 14.35 -1.44 -4.15
N ASP A 74 13.80 -2.65 -4.28
CA ASP A 74 14.14 -3.82 -3.48
C ASP A 74 15.65 -4.12 -3.55
N GLY A 75 16.27 -4.29 -2.38
CA GLY A 75 17.69 -4.55 -2.22
C GLY A 75 18.61 -3.37 -2.55
N LYS A 76 18.03 -2.21 -2.93
CA LYS A 76 18.78 -0.99 -3.24
C LYS A 76 18.51 0.09 -2.21
N ALA A 77 17.32 0.67 -2.26
CA ALA A 77 16.90 1.77 -1.40
C ALA A 77 15.83 1.33 -0.39
N ILE A 78 15.25 0.15 -0.59
CA ILE A 78 14.34 -0.53 0.33
C ILE A 78 14.98 -1.87 0.74
N PRO A 79 15.15 -2.16 2.03
CA PRO A 79 15.60 -3.47 2.48
C PRO A 79 14.64 -4.58 2.03
N THR A 80 15.17 -5.74 1.65
CA THR A 80 14.37 -6.82 1.05
C THR A 80 13.28 -7.38 1.95
N ASP A 81 13.47 -7.44 3.27
CA ASP A 81 12.42 -7.83 4.20
C ASP A 81 11.27 -6.81 4.25
N LEU A 82 11.60 -5.51 4.14
CA LEU A 82 10.61 -4.45 4.08
C LEU A 82 9.88 -4.49 2.75
N ALA A 83 10.60 -4.64 1.63
CA ALA A 83 10.01 -4.78 0.31
C ALA A 83 9.02 -5.96 0.25
N ALA A 84 9.41 -7.14 0.74
CA ALA A 84 8.54 -8.30 0.83
C ALA A 84 7.28 -8.05 1.68
N SER A 85 7.42 -7.34 2.80
CA SER A 85 6.30 -6.97 3.67
C SER A 85 5.33 -6.01 2.97
N LEU A 86 5.85 -4.98 2.30
CA LEU A 86 5.07 -4.01 1.55
C LEU A 86 4.33 -4.66 0.38
N LEU A 87 4.99 -5.54 -0.39
CA LEU A 87 4.38 -6.28 -1.50
C LEU A 87 3.30 -7.24 -1.03
N THR A 88 3.52 -7.95 0.09
CA THR A 88 2.51 -8.85 0.68
C THR A 88 1.26 -8.08 1.08
N LEU A 89 1.42 -6.90 1.70
CA LEU A 89 0.29 -6.06 2.08
C LEU A 89 -0.40 -5.45 0.85
N ALA A 90 0.35 -5.02 -0.16
CA ALA A 90 -0.22 -4.51 -1.41
C ALA A 90 -1.06 -5.57 -2.14
N ALA A 91 -0.54 -6.81 -2.24
CA ALA A 91 -1.28 -7.95 -2.80
C ALA A 91 -2.55 -8.28 -2.00
N ARG A 92 -2.49 -8.14 -0.67
CA ARG A 92 -3.66 -8.32 0.18
C ARG A 92 -4.71 -7.23 -0.08
N ALA A 93 -4.29 -5.96 -0.16
CA ALA A 93 -5.18 -4.85 -0.48
C ALA A 93 -5.83 -5.02 -1.87
N THR A 94 -5.07 -5.41 -2.90
CA THR A 94 -5.63 -5.66 -4.23
C THR A 94 -6.58 -6.85 -4.27
N SER A 95 -6.35 -7.92 -3.50
CA SER A 95 -7.29 -9.05 -3.43
C SER A 95 -8.62 -8.71 -2.73
N LEU A 96 -8.62 -7.69 -1.87
CA LEU A 96 -9.82 -7.20 -1.16
C LEU A 96 -10.61 -6.19 -1.99
N LEU A 97 -9.98 -5.58 -2.99
CA LEU A 97 -10.61 -4.68 -3.92
C LEU A 97 -11.03 -5.47 -5.17
N PRO A 98 -12.16 -5.15 -5.83
CA PRO A 98 -12.51 -5.74 -7.12
C PRO A 98 -11.61 -5.19 -8.23
N CYS A 99 -10.31 -5.50 -8.15
CA CYS A 99 -9.30 -5.27 -9.18
C CYS A 99 -9.47 -6.31 -10.29
N ALA A 100 -10.57 -6.26 -11.04
CA ALA A 100 -10.86 -7.16 -12.16
C ALA A 100 -11.44 -6.38 -13.34
#